data_AF-A0A8J5HFR1-F1
#
_entry.id   AF-A0A8J5HFR1-F1
#
_cell.length_a   1.000
_cell.length_b   1.000
_cell.length_c   1.000
_cell.angle_alpha   90.00
_cell.angle_beta   90.00
_cell.angle_gamma   90.00
#
_symmetry.space_group_name_H-M   'P 1'
#
loop_
_entity.id
_entity.type
_entity.pdbx_description
1 polymer ?
#
loop_
_entity_poly.entity_id
_entity_poly.type
_entity_poly.pdbx_seq_one_letter_code
_entity_poly.pdbx_strand_id
1 'polypeptide(L)'
;MPRYLITRRCSGRRSPELSIPQPLIYSSASLAQYTSSISEITLCYGRSLWQTFKKAYKDDDEQDVHGRLMKQNYESIPQWWFYSILLSMIGMAILVCESFGSQIQLRYWEVLLACALVFLFLPLECVLEAIAGSTIFANQTYYRREVLGHVPVTKLITGVTWGLVGPSKTFYPNGMYSIVFIFALIGLVAPIPVWLLSHKYPEKKWIRLINFPLIFNAALVLPVGGMVGYWNWFIVGLLFNYFIYHKHREWWTRYNYLLSAGLDAGSAVFVLLLSVSLQFQNIYGANWWGLELSDHCPLANCPTVPGVIIEGCPIIQ
;
A
#
# COMPACT_ATOMS: atom_id res chain seq x y z
N MET A 1 3.53 -21.27 29.19
CA MET A 1 3.27 -22.49 28.40
C MET A 1 1.80 -22.77 28.04
N PRO A 2 0.73 -22.34 28.76
CA PRO A 2 -0.65 -22.75 28.42
C PRO A 2 -1.23 -22.12 27.14
N ARG A 3 -0.81 -20.91 26.75
CA ARG A 3 -1.22 -20.27 25.48
C ARG A 3 -0.86 -21.08 24.23
N TYR A 4 0.22 -21.85 24.28
CA TYR A 4 0.75 -22.61 23.14
C TYR A 4 -0.04 -23.90 22.85
N LEU A 5 -0.69 -24.46 23.88
CA LEU A 5 -1.49 -25.69 23.75
C LEU A 5 -2.88 -25.40 23.18
N ILE A 6 -3.49 -24.27 23.55
CA ILE A 6 -4.79 -23.84 23.03
C ILE A 6 -4.69 -23.55 21.53
N THR A 7 -3.65 -22.85 21.09
CA THR A 7 -3.41 -22.54 19.66
C THR A 7 -3.28 -23.78 18.79
N ARG A 8 -2.65 -24.86 19.27
CA ARG A 8 -2.54 -26.13 18.52
C ARG A 8 -3.89 -26.83 18.34
N ARG A 9 -4.80 -26.74 19.31
CA ARG A 9 -6.07 -27.48 19.29
C ARG A 9 -7.15 -26.81 18.43
N CYS A 10 -6.97 -25.53 18.11
CA CYS A 10 -7.81 -24.78 17.16
C CYS A 10 -7.61 -25.21 15.70
N SER A 11 -6.44 -25.78 15.35
CA SER A 11 -6.14 -26.24 13.99
C SER A 11 -6.61 -27.69 13.76
N GLY A 12 -7.92 -27.90 13.92
CA GLY A 12 -8.57 -29.16 13.58
C GLY A 12 -8.91 -29.20 12.09
N ARG A 13 -8.09 -29.89 11.29
CA ARG A 13 -8.14 -30.05 9.81
C ARG A 13 -7.72 -28.82 9.00
N ARG A 14 -6.46 -28.91 8.55
CA ARG A 14 -5.85 -28.19 7.42
C ARG A 14 -5.58 -26.70 7.67
N SER A 15 -4.63 -26.40 8.54
CA SER A 15 -3.68 -25.30 8.25
C SER A 15 -2.44 -25.93 7.59
N PRO A 16 -2.39 -26.08 6.26
CA PRO A 16 -1.15 -26.46 5.63
C PRO A 16 -0.21 -25.27 5.76
N GLU A 17 0.99 -25.55 6.25
CA GLU A 17 2.15 -24.68 6.09
C GLU A 17 2.10 -23.36 6.87
N LEU A 18 3.12 -23.21 7.72
CA LEU A 18 3.78 -21.93 7.95
C LEU A 18 4.10 -21.35 6.56
N SER A 19 3.12 -20.64 6.02
CA SER A 19 3.10 -20.05 4.70
C SER A 19 4.35 -19.20 4.53
N ILE A 20 4.94 -19.24 3.33
CA ILE A 20 5.83 -18.17 2.86
C ILE A 20 5.23 -16.85 3.35
N PRO A 21 5.91 -16.09 4.24
CA PRO A 21 5.22 -15.13 5.09
C PRO A 21 4.46 -14.14 4.21
N GLN A 22 3.19 -13.85 4.47
CA GLN A 22 2.52 -12.70 3.83
C GLN A 22 3.41 -11.43 3.83
N PRO A 23 4.20 -11.15 4.91
CA PRO A 23 5.24 -10.13 4.88
C PRO A 23 6.28 -10.30 3.78
N LEU A 24 6.76 -11.51 3.50
CA LEU A 24 7.75 -11.80 2.45
C LEU A 24 7.17 -11.53 1.06
N ILE A 25 5.94 -11.97 0.78
CA ILE A 25 5.28 -11.73 -0.51
C ILE A 25 5.09 -10.22 -0.72
N TYR A 26 4.52 -9.54 0.28
CA TYR A 26 4.33 -8.09 0.24
C TYR A 26 5.66 -7.36 -0.01
N SER A 27 6.69 -7.71 0.76
CA SER A 27 8.03 -7.14 0.64
C SER A 27 8.66 -7.35 -0.73
N SER A 28 8.54 -8.57 -1.28
CA SER A 28 9.06 -8.91 -2.59
C SER A 28 8.35 -8.17 -3.72
N ALA A 29 7.02 -8.06 -3.66
CA ALA A 29 6.23 -7.33 -4.63
C ALA A 29 6.46 -5.81 -4.53
N SER A 30 6.66 -5.26 -3.32
CA SER A 30 6.94 -3.81 -3.15
C SER A 30 8.30 -3.46 -3.76
N LEU A 31 9.33 -4.26 -3.48
CA LEU A 31 10.66 -4.02 -4.05
C LEU A 31 10.70 -4.27 -5.56
N ALA A 32 9.99 -5.29 -6.06
CA ALA A 32 9.79 -5.49 -7.49
C ALA A 32 9.07 -4.31 -8.14
N GLN A 33 8.07 -3.72 -7.47
CA GLN A 33 7.36 -2.55 -7.96
C GLN A 33 8.28 -1.33 -8.05
N TYR A 34 9.03 -0.98 -7.00
CA TYR A 34 9.94 0.18 -7.03
C TYR A 34 11.04 0.03 -8.09
N THR A 35 11.62 -1.16 -8.21
CA THR A 35 12.65 -1.42 -9.23
C THR A 35 12.08 -1.42 -10.64
N SER A 36 10.88 -1.98 -10.83
CA SER A 36 10.16 -1.94 -12.09
C SER A 36 9.82 -0.51 -12.49
N SER A 37 9.37 0.32 -11.55
CA SER A 37 9.10 1.75 -11.74
C SER A 37 10.30 2.48 -12.35
N ILE A 38 11.50 2.28 -11.78
CA ILE A 38 12.72 2.89 -12.30
C ILE A 38 12.97 2.45 -13.76
N SER A 39 12.94 1.14 -14.03
CA SER A 39 13.21 0.61 -15.38
C SER A 39 12.15 1.02 -16.41
N GLU A 40 10.87 1.03 -16.04
CA GLU A 40 9.76 1.42 -16.91
C GLU A 40 9.86 2.91 -17.29
N ILE A 41 10.04 3.79 -16.29
CA ILE A 41 10.18 5.23 -16.54
C ILE A 41 11.40 5.50 -17.41
N THR A 42 12.57 4.93 -17.05
CA THR A 42 13.82 5.21 -17.76
C THR A 42 13.81 4.71 -19.20
N LEU A 43 13.31 3.49 -19.46
CA LEU A 43 13.33 2.88 -20.78
C LEU A 43 12.20 3.36 -21.69
N CYS A 44 10.96 3.40 -21.18
CA CYS A 44 9.78 3.71 -21.99
C CYS A 44 9.52 5.22 -22.08
N TYR A 45 9.69 5.95 -20.99
CA TYR A 45 9.29 7.36 -20.88
C TYR A 45 10.46 8.35 -20.79
N GLY A 46 11.69 7.87 -20.58
CA GLY A 46 12.83 8.72 -20.23
C GLY A 46 13.14 9.82 -21.24
N ARG A 47 13.02 9.54 -22.55
CA ARG A 47 13.24 10.55 -23.60
C ARG A 47 12.19 11.66 -23.56
N SER A 48 10.92 11.28 -23.40
CA SER A 48 9.82 12.24 -23.31
C SER A 48 9.94 13.08 -22.04
N LEU A 49 10.24 12.43 -20.92
CA LEU A 49 10.44 13.09 -19.64
C LEU A 49 11.59 14.12 -19.71
N TRP A 50 12.72 13.74 -20.30
CA TRP A 50 13.86 14.64 -20.45
C TRP A 50 13.54 15.85 -21.33
N GLN A 51 12.77 15.65 -22.39
CA GLN A 51 12.32 16.76 -23.25
C GLN A 51 11.39 17.70 -22.50
N THR A 52 10.41 17.17 -21.76
CA THR A 52 9.51 17.97 -20.92
C THR A 52 10.27 18.72 -19.83
N PHE A 53 11.20 18.05 -19.13
CA PHE A 53 12.03 18.67 -18.10
C PHE A 53 12.92 19.79 -18.67
N LYS A 54 13.56 19.53 -19.81
CA LYS A 54 14.39 20.53 -20.49
C LYS A 54 13.58 21.73 -20.98
N LYS A 55 12.34 21.51 -21.45
CA LYS A 55 11.41 22.58 -21.82
C LYS A 55 10.97 23.39 -20.60
N ALA A 56 10.54 22.72 -19.52
CA ALA A 56 10.13 23.38 -18.28
C ALA A 56 11.25 24.21 -17.64
N TYR A 57 12.51 23.80 -17.81
CA TYR A 57 13.66 24.56 -17.32
C TYR A 57 14.02 25.78 -18.21
N LYS A 58 13.65 25.75 -19.50
CA LYS A 58 14.14 26.72 -20.50
C LYS A 58 13.07 27.71 -20.97
N ASP A 59 11.81 27.30 -21.02
CA ASP A 59 10.64 28.12 -21.35
C ASP A 59 9.72 28.22 -20.13
N ASP A 60 9.75 29.36 -19.44
CA ASP A 60 8.81 29.67 -18.35
C ASP A 60 7.45 30.18 -18.89
N ASP A 61 7.36 30.43 -20.20
CA ASP A 61 6.27 31.22 -20.82
C ASP A 61 5.27 30.38 -21.64
N GLU A 62 5.64 29.20 -22.12
CA GLU A 62 4.73 28.30 -22.86
C GLU A 62 3.99 27.36 -21.89
N GLN A 63 3.21 27.97 -20.98
CA GLN A 63 2.34 27.24 -20.06
C GLN A 63 1.02 26.90 -20.74
N ASP A 64 0.54 25.66 -20.55
CA ASP A 64 -0.78 25.22 -21.01
C ASP A 64 -1.87 26.21 -20.58
N VAL A 65 -2.99 26.26 -21.31
CA VAL A 65 -4.12 27.18 -21.02
C VAL A 65 -4.52 27.14 -19.54
N HIS A 66 -4.46 25.96 -18.91
CA HIS A 66 -4.68 25.78 -17.48
C HIS A 66 -3.64 26.49 -16.60
N GLY A 67 -2.35 26.34 -16.89
CA GLY A 67 -1.28 27.00 -16.14
C GLY A 67 -1.39 28.53 -16.23
N ARG A 68 -1.71 29.04 -17.42
CA ARG A 68 -1.94 30.48 -17.62
C ARG A 68 -3.15 31.00 -16.84
N LEU A 69 -4.29 30.31 -16.90
CA LEU A 69 -5.48 30.68 -16.12
C LEU A 69 -5.23 30.56 -14.61
N MET A 70 -4.48 29.55 -14.18
CA MET A 70 -4.12 29.36 -12.77
C MET A 70 -3.22 30.50 -12.27
N LYS A 71 -2.20 30.89 -13.04
CA LYS A 71 -1.29 32.00 -12.71
C LYS A 71 -1.99 33.36 -12.75
N GLN A 72 -3.02 33.53 -13.58
CA GLN A 72 -3.83 34.75 -13.63
C GLN A 72 -4.80 34.89 -12.45
N ASN A 73 -5.34 33.77 -11.96
CA ASN A 73 -6.42 33.79 -10.97
C ASN A 73 -5.97 33.42 -9.54
N TYR A 74 -4.77 32.86 -9.39
CA TYR A 74 -4.21 32.43 -8.10
C TYR A 74 -2.80 32.98 -7.90
N GLU A 75 -2.56 33.63 -6.76
CA GLU A 75 -1.23 34.07 -6.36
C GLU A 75 -0.33 32.86 -6.07
N SER A 76 0.93 32.93 -6.51
CA SER A 76 1.92 31.87 -6.25
C SER A 76 2.21 31.78 -4.76
N ILE A 77 1.90 30.63 -4.17
CA ILE A 77 2.19 30.35 -2.76
C ILE A 77 3.71 30.46 -2.54
N PRO A 78 4.17 31.22 -1.54
CA PRO A 78 5.59 31.44 -1.35
C PRO A 78 6.30 30.15 -0.94
N GLN A 79 7.39 29.81 -1.63
CA GLN A 79 8.07 28.52 -1.50
C GLN A 79 8.62 28.24 -0.09
N TRP A 80 8.95 29.29 0.68
CA TRP A 80 9.46 29.15 2.05
C TRP A 80 8.50 28.43 2.99
N TRP A 81 7.19 28.49 2.73
CA TRP A 81 6.19 27.80 3.54
C TRP A 81 6.30 26.28 3.40
N PHE A 82 6.60 25.77 2.20
CA PHE A 82 6.84 24.34 1.99
C PHE A 82 8.14 23.89 2.67
N TYR A 83 9.20 24.69 2.56
CA TYR A 83 10.47 24.40 3.24
C TYR A 83 10.33 24.44 4.77
N SER A 84 9.53 25.34 5.32
CA SER A 84 9.31 25.44 6.76
C SER A 84 8.54 24.24 7.32
N ILE A 85 7.51 23.77 6.62
CA ILE A 85 6.79 22.54 6.99
C ILE A 85 7.71 21.34 6.91
N LEU A 86 8.49 21.21 5.83
CA LEU A 86 9.42 20.11 5.65
C LEU A 86 10.45 20.06 6.79
N LEU A 87 11.08 21.20 7.10
CA LEU A 87 12.05 21.30 8.18
C LEU A 87 11.43 21.04 9.56
N SER A 88 10.21 21.54 9.78
CA SER A 88 9.45 21.28 11.02
C SER A 88 9.17 19.78 11.22
N MET A 89 8.75 19.09 10.16
CA MET A 89 8.49 17.64 10.21
C MET A 89 9.78 16.83 10.43
N ILE A 90 10.88 17.19 9.77
CA ILE A 90 12.19 16.55 9.99
C ILE A 90 12.66 16.79 11.43
N GLY A 91 12.53 18.01 11.94
CA GLY A 91 12.88 18.36 13.32
C GLY A 91 12.08 17.56 14.33
N MET A 92 10.75 17.47 14.16
CA MET A 92 9.89 16.64 14.99
C MET A 92 10.28 15.15 14.93
N ALA A 93 10.63 14.63 13.75
CA ALA A 93 11.08 13.25 13.61
C ALA A 93 12.38 12.97 14.37
N ILE A 94 13.36 13.88 14.29
CA ILE A 94 14.63 13.76 15.03
C ILE A 94 14.39 13.84 16.54
N LEU A 95 13.57 14.79 17.00
CA LEU A 95 13.22 14.94 18.42
C LEU A 95 12.55 13.69 18.99
N VAL A 96 11.66 13.05 18.23
CA VAL A 96 11.03 11.78 18.65
C VAL A 96 12.06 10.66 18.72
N CYS A 97 12.98 10.57 17.76
CA CYS A 97 14.03 9.54 17.79
C CYS A 97 14.99 9.71 18.97
N GLU A 98 15.34 10.94 19.35
CA GLU A 98 16.24 11.19 20.49
C GLU A 98 15.54 11.06 21.84
N SER A 99 14.29 11.51 21.97
CA SER A 99 13.55 11.46 23.24
C SER A 99 13.22 10.04 23.73
N PHE A 100 13.01 9.11 22.80
CA PHE A 100 12.74 7.70 23.11
C PHE A 100 13.98 6.79 22.98
N GLY A 101 15.19 7.36 23.12
CA GLY A 101 16.50 6.79 22.76
C GLY A 101 16.90 5.42 23.36
N SER A 102 16.04 4.75 24.11
CA SER A 102 16.20 3.37 24.58
C SER A 102 15.17 2.37 24.02
N GLN A 103 14.07 2.84 23.42
CA GLN A 103 13.03 2.00 22.82
C GLN A 103 13.09 1.98 21.29
N ILE A 104 13.59 3.06 20.68
CA ILE A 104 13.69 3.19 19.22
C ILE A 104 15.14 2.94 18.81
N GLN A 105 15.36 1.97 17.93
CA GLN A 105 16.71 1.59 17.47
C GLN A 105 17.33 2.60 16.49
N LEU A 106 16.56 3.59 16.03
CA LEU A 106 16.94 4.49 14.94
C LEU A 106 17.73 5.71 15.45
N ARG A 107 18.87 6.02 14.82
CA ARG A 107 19.67 7.22 15.13
C ARG A 107 19.23 8.41 14.26
N TYR A 108 19.55 9.64 14.67
CA TYR A 108 19.23 10.86 13.89
C TYR A 108 19.74 10.83 12.44
N TRP A 109 20.90 10.21 12.18
CA TRP A 109 21.46 10.12 10.83
C TRP A 109 20.61 9.23 9.91
N GLU A 110 19.91 8.23 10.47
CA GLU A 110 19.06 7.31 9.70
C GLU A 110 17.79 8.02 9.21
N VAL A 111 17.28 8.97 9.99
CA VAL A 111 16.18 9.86 9.57
C VAL A 111 16.60 10.70 8.36
N LEU A 112 17.80 11.29 8.40
CA LEU A 112 18.33 12.07 7.27
C LEU A 112 18.56 11.21 6.03
N LEU A 113 19.07 9.98 6.20
CA LEU A 113 19.23 9.02 5.11
C LEU A 113 17.87 8.66 4.48
N ALA A 114 16.85 8.41 5.30
CA ALA A 114 15.50 8.11 4.82
C ALA A 114 14.92 9.29 4.02
N CYS A 115 15.06 10.52 4.51
CA CYS A 115 14.63 11.71 3.78
C CYS A 115 15.36 11.86 2.43
N ALA A 116 16.67 11.60 2.38
CA ALA A 116 17.44 11.65 1.14
C ALA A 116 16.98 10.59 0.13
N LEU A 117 16.70 9.36 0.59
CA LEU A 117 16.15 8.30 -0.26
C LEU A 117 14.78 8.69 -0.81
N VAL A 118 13.87 9.22 0.02
CA VAL A 118 12.55 9.68 -0.43
C VAL A 118 12.70 10.78 -1.49
N PHE A 119 13.61 11.73 -1.30
CA PHE A 119 13.85 12.79 -2.28
C PHE A 119 14.31 12.25 -3.66
N LEU A 120 15.10 11.17 -3.68
CA LEU A 120 15.55 10.52 -4.91
C LEU A 120 14.43 9.77 -5.64
N PHE A 121 13.53 9.10 -4.90
CA PHE A 121 12.44 8.32 -5.49
C PHE A 121 11.20 9.16 -5.83
N LEU A 122 10.98 10.28 -5.14
CA LEU A 122 9.77 11.11 -5.30
C LEU A 122 9.51 11.59 -6.73
N PRO A 123 10.50 12.05 -7.53
CA PRO A 123 10.26 12.42 -8.92
C PRO A 123 9.78 11.25 -9.78
N LEU A 124 10.29 10.04 -9.53
CA LEU A 124 9.88 8.84 -10.26
C LEU A 124 8.44 8.45 -9.91
N GLU A 125 8.09 8.55 -8.63
CA GLU A 125 6.75 8.32 -8.11
C GLU A 125 5.73 9.28 -8.74
N CYS A 126 6.01 10.58 -8.73
CA CYS A 126 5.10 11.58 -9.31
C CYS A 126 4.86 11.36 -10.81
N VAL A 127 5.88 10.93 -11.55
CA VAL A 127 5.75 10.64 -12.98
C VAL A 127 4.86 9.42 -13.21
N LEU A 128 5.00 8.37 -12.40
CA LEU A 128 4.12 7.21 -12.51
C LEU A 128 2.69 7.52 -12.13
N GLU A 129 2.46 8.31 -11.08
CA GLU A 129 1.12 8.76 -10.74
C GLU A 129 0.50 9.58 -11.88
N ALA A 130 1.28 10.46 -12.52
CA ALA A 130 0.82 11.25 -13.65
C ALA A 130 0.46 10.40 -14.89
N ILE A 131 1.15 9.28 -15.12
CA ILE A 131 0.92 8.40 -16.29
C ILE A 131 -0.15 7.34 -16.00
N ALA A 132 -0.07 6.69 -14.85
CA ALA A 132 -0.88 5.54 -14.47
C ALA A 132 -2.14 5.89 -13.67
N GLY A 133 -2.20 7.09 -13.08
CA GLY A 133 -3.30 7.51 -12.21
C GLY A 133 -3.40 6.73 -10.90
N SER A 134 -2.35 5.97 -10.54
CA SER A 134 -2.32 5.16 -9.32
C SER A 134 -1.15 5.57 -8.43
N THR A 135 -1.44 5.90 -7.18
CA THR A 135 -0.41 6.07 -6.15
C THR A 135 0.16 4.70 -5.78
N ILE A 136 1.49 4.58 -5.82
CA ILE A 136 2.20 3.34 -5.43
C ILE A 136 2.15 3.15 -3.92
N PHE A 137 1.92 4.23 -3.17
CA PHE A 137 1.50 4.22 -1.76
C PHE A 137 -0.02 4.10 -1.63
N ALA A 138 -0.65 3.15 -2.32
CA ALA A 138 -2.03 2.83 -2.04
C ALA A 138 -2.09 2.19 -0.64
N ASN A 139 -2.40 3.03 0.35
CA ASN A 139 -2.86 2.63 1.67
C ASN A 139 -4.10 1.75 1.48
N GLN A 140 -3.89 0.45 1.32
CA GLN A 140 -4.93 -0.51 1.65
C GLN A 140 -5.01 -0.52 3.17
N THR A 141 -5.78 0.42 3.70
CA THR A 141 -6.36 0.32 5.03
C THR A 141 -7.14 -0.98 5.03
N TYR A 142 -6.58 -2.00 5.67
CA TYR A 142 -7.28 -3.27 5.89
C TYR A 142 -8.38 -3.04 6.92
N TYR A 143 -9.53 -2.56 6.45
CA TYR A 143 -10.77 -2.36 7.20
C TYR A 143 -11.30 -3.64 7.86
N ARG A 144 -10.77 -4.82 7.53
CA ARG A 144 -11.20 -6.10 8.13
C ARG A 144 -10.73 -6.27 9.60
N ARG A 145 -9.82 -5.43 10.11
CA ARG A 145 -9.41 -5.44 11.53
C ARG A 145 -9.93 -4.27 12.36
N GLU A 146 -10.69 -3.34 11.78
CA GLU A 146 -11.16 -2.14 12.50
C GLU A 146 -12.33 -2.41 13.46
N VAL A 147 -13.02 -3.53 13.31
CA VAL A 147 -14.21 -3.84 14.12
C VAL A 147 -13.88 -4.52 15.45
N LEU A 148 -12.69 -5.12 15.59
CA LEU A 148 -12.26 -5.86 16.78
C LEU A 148 -11.17 -5.11 17.55
N GLY A 149 -11.54 -4.02 18.23
CA GLY A 149 -10.89 -3.51 19.46
C GLY A 149 -9.37 -3.28 19.48
N HIS A 150 -8.69 -3.38 18.34
CA HIS A 150 -7.25 -3.16 18.22
C HIS A 150 -7.05 -1.95 17.33
N VAL A 151 -6.46 -0.93 17.95
CA VAL A 151 -5.84 0.28 17.38
C VAL A 151 -5.35 0.04 15.94
N PRO A 152 -5.47 1.00 15.01
CA PRO A 152 -4.96 0.85 13.64
C PRO A 152 -3.43 0.69 13.63
N VAL A 153 -2.92 -0.54 13.82
CA VAL A 153 -1.48 -0.82 13.84
C VAL A 153 -0.92 -0.98 12.43
N THR A 154 -1.74 -0.96 11.38
CA THR A 154 -1.40 -1.43 10.03
C THR A 154 -0.21 -0.72 9.37
N LYS A 155 0.04 0.57 9.66
CA LYS A 155 1.23 1.27 9.13
C LYS A 155 2.49 1.03 9.97
N LEU A 156 2.32 0.86 11.29
CA LEU A 156 3.43 0.64 12.21
C LEU A 156 4.02 -0.77 12.05
N ILE A 157 3.21 -1.79 11.75
CA ILE A 157 3.73 -3.17 11.64
C ILE A 157 4.74 -3.33 10.51
N THR A 158 4.61 -2.66 9.35
CA THR A 158 5.58 -2.86 8.25
C THR A 158 6.94 -2.28 8.61
N GLY A 159 6.99 -1.05 9.14
CA GLY A 159 8.23 -0.44 9.63
C GLY A 159 8.81 -1.17 10.84
N VAL A 160 7.96 -1.61 11.77
CA VAL A 160 8.35 -2.40 12.95
C VAL A 160 8.79 -3.82 12.56
N THR A 161 8.23 -4.43 11.51
CA THR A 161 8.65 -5.76 11.02
C THR A 161 10.07 -5.68 10.46
N TRP A 162 10.37 -4.68 9.63
CA TRP A 162 11.72 -4.49 9.11
C TRP A 162 12.72 -4.04 10.16
N GLY A 163 12.29 -3.22 11.13
CA GLY A 163 13.10 -2.86 12.30
C GLY A 163 13.39 -4.06 13.22
N LEU A 164 12.40 -4.92 13.47
CA LEU A 164 12.53 -6.12 14.33
C LEU A 164 13.30 -7.26 13.67
N VAL A 165 13.15 -7.45 12.35
CA VAL A 165 13.80 -8.56 11.63
C VAL A 165 15.33 -8.40 11.62
N GLY A 166 15.83 -7.18 11.81
CA GLY A 166 17.26 -6.89 11.92
C GLY A 166 18.01 -7.06 10.59
N PRO A 167 19.09 -6.29 10.35
CA PRO A 167 19.84 -6.35 9.09
C PRO A 167 20.39 -7.76 8.81
N SER A 168 20.73 -8.52 9.86
CA SER A 168 21.37 -9.82 9.73
C SER A 168 20.47 -10.92 9.16
N LYS A 169 19.14 -10.82 9.31
CA LYS A 169 18.20 -11.79 8.70
C LYS A 169 17.72 -11.36 7.31
N THR A 170 17.80 -10.06 7.02
CA THR A 170 17.38 -9.49 5.74
C THR A 170 18.48 -9.58 4.67
N PHE A 171 19.72 -9.22 5.00
CA PHE A 171 20.80 -9.06 4.01
C PHE A 171 21.72 -10.28 3.82
N TYR A 172 21.62 -11.32 4.67
CA TYR A 172 22.49 -12.49 4.55
C TYR A 172 22.02 -13.48 3.46
N PRO A 173 22.94 -14.15 2.72
CA PRO A 173 22.63 -15.07 1.62
C PRO A 173 21.72 -16.25 1.99
N ASN A 174 21.74 -16.70 3.25
CA ASN A 174 20.91 -17.79 3.76
C ASN A 174 19.72 -17.29 4.60
N GLY A 175 19.42 -15.99 4.58
CA GLY A 175 18.29 -15.39 5.28
C GLY A 175 16.97 -15.70 4.58
N MET A 176 15.89 -15.91 5.35
CA MET A 176 14.55 -16.17 4.82
C MET A 176 14.04 -15.07 3.85
N TYR A 177 14.62 -13.87 3.92
CA TYR A 177 14.27 -12.72 3.10
C TYR A 177 15.26 -12.46 1.94
N SER A 178 16.29 -13.28 1.74
CA SER A 178 17.25 -13.09 0.64
C SER A 178 16.58 -13.14 -0.73
N ILE A 179 15.51 -13.94 -0.86
CA ILE A 179 14.72 -14.05 -2.10
C ILE A 179 14.09 -12.74 -2.56
N VAL A 180 13.86 -11.79 -1.64
CA VAL A 180 13.31 -10.47 -1.94
C VAL A 180 14.21 -9.70 -2.93
N PHE A 181 15.53 -9.85 -2.84
CA PHE A 181 16.46 -9.19 -3.77
C PHE A 181 16.41 -9.80 -5.17
N ILE A 182 16.10 -11.09 -5.28
CA ILE A 182 15.88 -11.73 -6.59
C ILE A 182 14.62 -11.14 -7.24
N PHE A 183 13.55 -10.92 -6.46
CA PHE A 183 12.35 -10.23 -6.96
C PHE A 183 12.61 -8.77 -7.36
N ALA A 184 13.53 -8.07 -6.69
CA ALA A 184 13.98 -6.75 -7.13
C ALA A 184 14.70 -6.79 -8.49
N LEU A 185 15.52 -7.80 -8.75
CA LEU A 185 16.13 -7.99 -10.08
C LEU A 185 15.09 -8.34 -11.14
N ILE A 186 14.10 -9.19 -10.80
CA ILE A 186 12.98 -9.51 -11.69
C ILE A 186 12.19 -8.24 -12.03
N GLY A 187 11.92 -7.39 -11.04
CA GLY A 187 11.25 -6.10 -11.22
C GLY A 187 11.99 -5.20 -12.21
N LEU A 188 13.32 -5.10 -12.10
CA LEU A 188 14.17 -4.32 -13.00
C LEU A 188 14.19 -4.89 -14.44
N VAL A 189 14.16 -6.21 -14.59
CA VAL A 189 14.23 -6.87 -15.90
C VAL A 189 12.87 -6.93 -16.58
N ALA A 190 11.76 -6.98 -15.84
CA ALA A 190 10.42 -7.20 -16.40
C ALA A 190 9.98 -6.16 -17.47
N PRO A 191 10.26 -4.85 -17.33
CA PRO A 191 9.94 -3.87 -18.39
C PRO A 191 10.79 -3.99 -19.65
N ILE A 192 11.98 -4.62 -19.59
CA ILE A 192 12.91 -4.69 -20.73
C ILE A 192 12.30 -5.46 -21.91
N PRO A 193 11.69 -6.65 -21.74
CA PRO A 193 10.92 -7.31 -22.79
C PRO A 193 9.86 -6.42 -23.42
N VAL A 194 9.05 -5.70 -22.64
CA VAL A 194 8.00 -4.81 -23.19
C VAL A 194 8.63 -3.68 -24.00
N TRP A 195 9.72 -3.08 -23.51
CA TRP A 195 10.47 -2.07 -24.24
C TRP A 195 11.02 -2.59 -25.58
N LEU A 196 11.62 -3.79 -25.59
CA LEU A 196 12.13 -4.44 -26.81
C LEU A 196 11.00 -4.77 -27.79
N LEU A 197 9.89 -5.34 -27.30
CA LEU A 197 8.73 -5.65 -28.13
C LEU A 197 8.10 -4.39 -28.72
N SER A 198 8.06 -3.28 -27.96
CA SER A 198 7.52 -2.00 -28.41
C SER A 198 8.36 -1.36 -29.54
N HIS A 199 9.67 -1.65 -29.57
CA HIS A 199 10.56 -1.20 -30.65
C HIS A 199 10.47 -2.11 -31.88
N LYS A 200 10.32 -3.42 -31.67
CA LYS A 200 10.22 -4.40 -32.77
C LYS A 200 8.87 -4.36 -33.49
N TYR A 201 7.79 -4.03 -32.79
CA TYR A 201 6.44 -3.98 -33.36
C TYR A 201 5.77 -2.61 -33.12
N PRO A 202 6.22 -1.54 -33.81
CA PRO A 202 5.66 -0.20 -33.65
C PRO A 202 4.18 -0.10 -34.07
N GLU A 203 3.69 -1.03 -34.90
CA GLU A 203 2.29 -1.09 -35.32
C GLU A 203 1.31 -1.43 -34.17
N LYS A 204 1.81 -2.10 -33.13
CA LYS A 204 1.00 -2.64 -32.05
C LYS A 204 1.02 -1.69 -30.83
N LYS A 205 0.18 -0.65 -30.89
CA LYS A 205 0.09 0.39 -29.84
C LYS A 205 -0.25 -0.13 -28.42
N TRP A 206 -0.99 -1.22 -28.31
CA TRP A 206 -1.33 -1.88 -27.03
C TRP A 206 -0.11 -2.34 -26.20
N ILE A 207 1.02 -2.65 -26.84
CA ILE A 207 2.23 -3.12 -26.13
C ILE A 207 2.79 -2.00 -25.23
N ARG A 208 2.65 -0.74 -25.65
CA ARG A 208 3.09 0.42 -24.86
C ARG A 208 2.17 0.76 -23.68
N LEU A 209 1.01 0.11 -23.57
CA LEU A 209 0.06 0.31 -22.47
C LEU A 209 0.29 -0.67 -21.30
N ILE A 210 1.17 -1.67 -21.48
CA ILE A 210 1.51 -2.63 -20.43
C ILE A 210 2.50 -1.96 -19.47
N ASN A 211 2.06 -1.72 -18.24
CA ASN A 211 2.88 -1.16 -17.17
C ASN A 211 3.14 -2.23 -16.11
N PHE A 212 4.38 -2.70 -15.97
CA PHE A 212 4.72 -3.67 -14.93
C PHE A 212 4.61 -3.14 -13.49
N PRO A 213 4.90 -1.86 -13.19
CA PRO A 213 4.72 -1.33 -11.84
C PRO A 213 3.29 -1.49 -11.33
N LEU A 214 2.29 -1.30 -12.22
CA LEU A 214 0.86 -1.51 -11.93
C LEU A 214 0.54 -2.99 -11.67
N ILE A 215 1.16 -3.91 -12.40
CA ILE A 215 0.96 -5.35 -12.21
C ILE A 215 1.53 -5.79 -10.86
N PHE A 216 2.73 -5.33 -10.50
CA PHE A 216 3.31 -5.62 -9.18
C PHE A 216 2.53 -4.95 -8.04
N ASN A 217 1.92 -3.77 -8.28
CA ASN A 217 1.00 -3.15 -7.34
C ASN A 217 -0.19 -4.05 -7.02
N ALA A 218 -0.85 -4.60 -8.05
CA ALA A 218 -1.96 -5.52 -7.86
C ALA A 218 -1.56 -6.78 -7.07
N ALA A 219 -0.33 -7.26 -7.27
CA ALA A 219 0.21 -8.41 -6.54
C ALA A 219 0.44 -8.14 -5.03
N LEU A 220 0.62 -6.88 -4.60
CA LEU A 220 0.72 -6.53 -3.18
C LEU A 220 -0.52 -6.87 -2.40
N VAL A 221 -1.67 -6.77 -3.05
CA VAL A 221 -2.96 -6.90 -2.39
C VAL A 221 -3.34 -8.38 -2.31
N LEU A 222 -2.98 -9.19 -3.31
CA LEU A 222 -3.44 -10.59 -3.46
C LEU A 222 -3.39 -11.46 -2.20
N PRO A 223 -2.32 -11.48 -1.37
CA PRO A 223 -2.25 -12.36 -0.20
C PRO A 223 -3.04 -11.87 1.02
N VAL A 224 -3.54 -10.63 1.01
CA VAL A 224 -4.14 -9.98 2.18
C VAL A 224 -5.66 -9.75 2.02
N GLY A 225 -6.19 -9.76 0.80
CA GLY A 225 -7.63 -9.65 0.52
C GLY A 225 -8.34 -11.01 0.42
N GLY A 226 -9.51 -11.14 1.05
CA GLY A 226 -10.40 -12.28 0.76
C GLY A 226 -10.84 -12.25 -0.71
N MET A 227 -11.01 -13.42 -1.34
CA MET A 227 -11.36 -13.54 -2.76
C MET A 227 -12.55 -12.67 -3.19
N VAL A 228 -13.52 -12.46 -2.29
CA VAL A 228 -14.70 -11.61 -2.51
C VAL A 228 -14.33 -10.15 -2.82
N GLY A 229 -13.28 -9.60 -2.19
CA GLY A 229 -12.84 -8.23 -2.41
C GLY A 229 -12.34 -7.99 -3.83
N TYR A 230 -11.59 -8.95 -4.38
CA TYR A 230 -11.09 -8.90 -5.76
C TYR A 230 -12.21 -8.95 -6.79
N TRP A 231 -13.16 -9.87 -6.59
CA TRP A 231 -14.32 -9.95 -7.46
C TRP A 231 -15.13 -8.67 -7.43
N ASN A 232 -15.29 -8.03 -6.27
CA ASN A 232 -15.96 -6.74 -6.18
C ASN A 232 -15.24 -5.65 -6.98
N TRP A 233 -13.93 -5.48 -6.82
CA TRP A 233 -13.18 -4.49 -7.61
C TRP A 233 -13.21 -4.78 -9.10
N PHE A 234 -13.11 -6.05 -9.50
CA PHE A 234 -13.20 -6.45 -10.89
C PHE A 234 -14.58 -6.14 -11.49
N ILE A 235 -15.66 -6.46 -10.76
CA ILE A 235 -17.04 -6.19 -11.20
C ILE A 235 -17.29 -4.69 -11.32
N VAL A 236 -16.92 -3.90 -10.30
CA VAL A 236 -17.08 -2.44 -10.33
C VAL A 236 -16.24 -1.83 -11.45
N GLY A 237 -14.99 -2.27 -11.60
CA GLY A 237 -14.09 -1.83 -12.65
C GLY A 237 -14.66 -2.12 -14.05
N LEU A 238 -15.19 -3.32 -14.27
CA LEU A 238 -15.82 -3.71 -15.54
C LEU A 238 -17.10 -2.90 -15.79
N LEU A 239 -17.96 -2.74 -14.79
CA LEU A 239 -19.21 -1.99 -14.94
C LEU A 239 -18.94 -0.53 -15.31
N PHE A 240 -18.02 0.14 -14.62
CA PHE A 240 -17.72 1.55 -14.87
C PHE A 240 -16.86 1.78 -16.12
N ASN A 241 -15.79 1.01 -16.31
CA ASN A 241 -14.85 1.25 -17.43
C ASN A 241 -15.28 0.61 -18.75
N TYR A 242 -16.07 -0.47 -18.73
CA TYR A 242 -16.54 -1.12 -19.94
C TYR A 242 -17.99 -0.71 -20.25
N PHE A 243 -18.93 -1.03 -19.35
CA PHE A 243 -20.35 -0.87 -19.65
C PHE A 243 -20.81 0.59 -19.65
N ILE A 244 -20.52 1.34 -18.58
CA ILE A 244 -20.91 2.75 -18.48
C ILE A 244 -20.15 3.60 -19.50
N TYR A 245 -18.85 3.34 -19.69
CA TYR A 245 -18.07 4.06 -20.69
C TYR A 245 -18.64 3.92 -22.10
N HIS A 246 -19.07 2.71 -22.50
CA HIS A 246 -19.66 2.48 -23.83
C HIS A 246 -21.08 3.06 -23.96
N LYS A 247 -21.90 3.03 -22.90
CA LYS A 247 -23.29 3.48 -22.98
C LYS A 247 -23.47 4.98 -22.73
N HIS A 248 -22.69 5.56 -21.82
CA HIS A 248 -22.84 6.94 -21.32
C HIS A 248 -21.49 7.66 -21.24
N ARG A 249 -20.81 7.79 -22.39
CA ARG A 249 -19.45 8.34 -22.47
C ARG A 249 -19.32 9.76 -21.92
N GLU A 250 -20.24 10.66 -22.24
CA GLU A 250 -20.19 12.06 -21.79
C GLU A 250 -20.33 12.19 -20.27
N TRP A 251 -21.25 11.42 -19.69
CA TRP A 251 -21.44 11.37 -18.25
C TRP A 251 -20.19 10.83 -17.55
N TRP A 252 -19.62 9.75 -18.08
CA TRP A 252 -18.41 9.15 -17.52
C TRP A 252 -17.24 10.13 -17.52
N THR A 253 -17.00 10.85 -18.61
CA THR A 253 -15.91 11.83 -18.69
C THR A 253 -16.06 13.01 -17.73
N ARG A 254 -17.29 13.37 -17.36
CA ARG A 254 -17.56 14.55 -16.53
C ARG A 254 -17.66 14.24 -15.04
N TYR A 255 -18.24 13.10 -14.68
CA TYR A 255 -18.65 12.80 -13.30
C TYR A 255 -17.95 11.59 -12.67
N ASN A 256 -17.29 10.72 -13.43
CA ASN A 256 -16.72 9.48 -12.88
C ASN A 256 -15.68 9.75 -11.78
N TYR A 257 -14.80 10.72 -11.99
CA TYR A 257 -13.79 11.10 -11.00
C TYR A 257 -14.42 11.67 -9.72
N LEU A 258 -15.44 12.54 -9.88
CA LEU A 258 -16.17 13.13 -8.74
C LEU A 258 -16.94 12.08 -7.95
N LEU A 259 -17.54 11.10 -8.64
CA LEU A 259 -18.25 9.99 -8.01
C LEU A 259 -17.30 9.10 -7.20
N SER A 260 -16.12 8.77 -7.76
CA SER A 260 -15.09 7.99 -7.05
C SER A 260 -14.65 8.71 -5.77
N ALA A 261 -14.32 10.00 -5.87
CA ALA A 261 -13.93 10.82 -4.73
C ALA A 261 -15.05 10.91 -3.67
N GLY A 262 -16.30 11.02 -4.10
CA GLY A 262 -17.46 11.01 -3.21
C GLY A 262 -17.67 9.67 -2.51
N LEU A 263 -17.43 8.55 -3.19
CA LEU A 263 -17.56 7.22 -2.62
C LEU A 263 -16.48 6.94 -1.57
N ASP A 264 -15.23 7.35 -1.85
CA ASP A 264 -14.12 7.21 -0.91
C ASP A 264 -14.39 8.02 0.38
N ALA A 265 -14.75 9.30 0.23
CA ALA A 265 -15.10 10.16 1.36
C ALA A 265 -16.33 9.65 2.13
N GLY A 266 -17.37 9.22 1.42
CA GLY A 266 -18.60 8.69 2.01
C GLY A 266 -18.35 7.39 2.80
N SER A 267 -17.52 6.49 2.27
CA SER A 267 -17.17 5.24 2.95
C SER A 267 -16.40 5.50 4.25
N ALA A 268 -15.46 6.45 4.26
CA ALA A 268 -14.70 6.82 5.46
C ALA A 268 -15.61 7.40 6.56
N VAL A 269 -16.51 8.32 6.19
CA VAL A 269 -17.50 8.89 7.14
C VAL A 269 -18.42 7.80 7.69
N PHE A 270 -18.89 6.89 6.82
CA PHE A 270 -19.76 5.79 7.23
C PHE A 270 -19.06 4.82 8.20
N VAL A 271 -17.80 4.47 7.95
CA VAL A 271 -17.02 3.61 8.87
C VAL A 271 -16.82 4.29 10.22
N LEU A 272 -16.53 5.60 10.25
CA LEU A 272 -16.41 6.34 11.49
C LEU A 272 -17.73 6.34 12.28
N LEU A 273 -18.86 6.61 11.62
CA LEU A 273 -20.18 6.59 12.25
C LEU A 273 -20.52 5.21 12.82
N LEU A 274 -20.32 4.15 12.04
CA LEU A 274 -20.56 2.78 12.49
C LEU A 274 -19.67 2.41 13.68
N SER A 275 -18.38 2.74 13.61
CA SER A 275 -17.43 2.43 14.67
C SER A 275 -17.83 3.10 15.98
N VAL A 276 -18.20 4.38 15.93
CA VAL A 276 -18.66 5.14 17.10
C VAL A 276 -19.97 4.55 17.64
N SER A 277 -20.98 4.35 16.79
CA SER A 277 -22.29 3.83 17.22
C SER A 277 -22.21 2.42 17.83
N LEU A 278 -21.41 1.53 17.25
CA LEU A 278 -21.25 0.16 17.75
C LEU A 278 -20.40 0.10 19.02
N GLN A 279 -19.34 0.93 19.13
CA GLN A 279 -18.53 1.01 20.34
C GLN A 279 -19.32 1.54 21.54
N PHE A 280 -20.23 2.51 21.34
CA PHE A 280 -21.12 2.99 22.41
C PHE A 280 -22.05 1.89 22.95
N GLN A 281 -22.40 0.90 22.13
CA GLN A 281 -23.22 -0.26 22.51
C GLN A 281 -22.37 -1.47 22.96
N ASN A 282 -21.05 -1.33 23.08
CA ASN A 282 -20.11 -2.43 23.35
C ASN A 282 -20.22 -3.62 22.38
N ILE A 283 -20.63 -3.37 21.13
CA ILE A 283 -20.75 -4.41 20.09
C ILE A 283 -19.49 -4.37 19.23
N TYR A 284 -18.59 -5.32 19.45
CA TYR A 284 -17.29 -5.44 18.77
C TYR A 284 -17.36 -6.25 17.45
N GLY A 285 -18.54 -6.35 16.84
CA GLY A 285 -18.77 -7.07 15.58
C GLY A 285 -20.22 -7.45 15.35
N ALA A 286 -20.72 -7.23 14.12
CA ALA A 286 -22.01 -7.74 13.69
C ALA A 286 -21.83 -9.09 12.99
N ASN A 287 -22.48 -10.14 13.49
CA ASN A 287 -22.49 -11.44 12.82
C ASN A 287 -23.35 -11.34 11.55
N TRP A 288 -22.71 -11.34 10.37
CA TRP A 288 -23.39 -11.37 9.08
C TRP A 288 -22.96 -12.56 8.23
N TRP A 289 -23.73 -12.87 7.19
CA TRP A 289 -23.40 -13.91 6.22
C TRP A 289 -22.16 -13.52 5.41
N GLY A 290 -21.09 -14.33 5.47
CA GLY A 290 -19.78 -14.01 4.89
C GLY A 290 -18.77 -13.36 5.85
N LEU A 291 -19.17 -13.08 7.09
CA LEU A 291 -18.24 -12.95 8.21
C LEU A 291 -17.96 -14.37 8.70
N GLU A 292 -17.03 -15.09 8.06
CA GLU A 292 -16.45 -16.27 8.68
C GLU A 292 -15.61 -15.81 9.88
N LEU A 293 -16.31 -15.57 10.99
CA LEU A 293 -15.77 -15.39 12.33
C LEU A 293 -15.21 -16.73 12.87
N SER A 294 -14.77 -17.64 11.99
CA SER A 294 -14.17 -18.93 12.33
C SER A 294 -12.66 -18.84 12.56
N ASP A 295 -12.05 -17.66 12.37
CA ASP A 295 -10.70 -17.38 12.87
C ASP A 295 -10.69 -17.13 14.40
N HIS A 296 -11.85 -16.91 15.02
CA HIS A 296 -11.97 -17.01 16.46
C HIS A 296 -12.08 -18.47 16.83
N CYS A 297 -10.97 -19.00 17.34
CA CYS A 297 -11.01 -20.29 17.97
C CYS A 297 -12.06 -20.27 19.09
N PRO A 298 -13.01 -21.23 19.12
CA PRO A 298 -14.01 -21.30 20.17
C PRO A 298 -13.37 -21.45 21.57
N LEU A 299 -12.11 -21.91 21.62
CA LEU A 299 -11.30 -22.01 22.83
C LEU A 299 -10.70 -20.67 23.31
N ALA A 300 -10.83 -19.58 22.54
CA ALA A 300 -10.32 -18.25 22.91
C ALA A 300 -11.11 -17.61 24.06
N ASN A 301 -12.37 -18.03 24.25
CA ASN A 301 -13.21 -17.60 25.38
C ASN A 301 -12.94 -18.41 26.67
N CYS A 302 -12.08 -19.42 26.63
CA CYS A 302 -11.79 -20.26 27.79
C CYS A 302 -10.83 -19.55 28.76
N PRO A 303 -11.11 -19.57 30.08
CA PRO A 303 -10.22 -19.01 31.10
C PRO A 303 -8.90 -19.77 31.12
N THR A 304 -7.79 -19.03 31.24
CA THR A 304 -6.43 -19.60 31.30
C THR A 304 -5.90 -19.72 32.73
N VAL A 305 -6.71 -19.36 33.72
CA VAL A 305 -6.40 -19.48 35.15
C VAL A 305 -6.55 -20.94 35.59
N PRO A 306 -5.53 -21.53 36.24
CA PRO A 306 -5.63 -22.90 36.75
C PRO A 306 -6.72 -23.00 37.83
N GLY A 307 -7.57 -24.03 37.74
CA GLY A 307 -8.63 -24.32 38.72
C GLY A 307 -10.04 -23.85 38.37
N VAL A 308 -10.27 -23.19 37.23
CA VAL A 308 -11.61 -22.78 36.77
C VAL A 308 -12.14 -23.78 35.74
N ILE A 309 -13.21 -24.49 36.08
CA ILE A 309 -13.84 -25.50 35.21
C ILE A 309 -15.09 -24.87 34.58
N ILE A 310 -15.11 -24.80 33.25
CA ILE A 310 -16.26 -24.36 32.45
C ILE A 310 -16.60 -25.49 31.46
N GLU A 311 -17.87 -25.85 31.35
CA GLU A 311 -18.33 -26.86 30.40
C GLU A 311 -17.96 -26.45 28.95
N GLY A 312 -17.26 -27.32 28.24
CA GLY A 312 -16.81 -27.08 26.86
C GLY A 312 -15.36 -26.58 26.71
N CYS A 313 -14.63 -26.30 27.80
CA CYS A 313 -13.23 -25.89 27.77
C CYS A 313 -12.26 -26.99 28.27
N PRO A 314 -11.05 -27.13 27.68
CA PRO A 314 -10.07 -28.10 28.12
C PRO A 314 -9.44 -27.66 29.46
N ILE A 315 -9.39 -28.60 30.40
CA ILE A 315 -8.83 -28.38 31.73
C ILE A 315 -7.31 -28.27 31.60
N ILE A 316 -6.75 -27.16 32.06
CA ILE A 316 -5.30 -26.97 32.16
C ILE A 316 -4.91 -27.39 33.58
N GLN A 317 -4.33 -28.58 33.70
CA GLN A 317 -3.69 -29.06 34.94
C GLN A 317 -2.34 -28.36 35.14
#